data_AF-A0A9E0QU57-F1
#
_entry.id   AF-A0A9E0QU57-F1
#
_cell.length_a   1.000
_cell.length_b   1.000
_cell.length_c   1.000
_cell.angle_alpha   90.00
_cell.angle_beta   90.00
_cell.angle_gamma   90.00
#
_symmetry.space_group_name_H-M   'P 1'
#
loop_
_entity.id
_entity.type
_entity.pdbx_description
1 polymer ?
#
loop_
_entity_poly.entity_id
_entity_poly.type
_entity_poly.pdbx_seq_one_letter_code
_entity_poly.pdbx_strand_id
1 'polypeptide(L)'
;MRIGWKGWFVVAFMAFWVFGMTTGFANGACLKGLSTPEKTARACAIGLTGLKAVYNIGQPYKDSDAELFTATAIARAQVGKHETVQALLETALDRVMLAYRRVQYKGLMVDVKGEQVPEVVLNVLQRLYAEDVPPYVQDTWWRIVERRKPELAALFRSDAEVVQ
;
A
#
# COMPACT_ATOMS: atom_id res chain seq x y z
N MET A 1 -18.06 16.62 37.61
CA MET A 1 -18.58 15.30 37.19
C MET A 1 -17.42 14.31 37.17
N ARG A 2 -17.36 13.34 38.08
CA ARG A 2 -16.32 12.29 38.05
C ARG A 2 -16.77 11.21 37.07
N ILE A 3 -16.06 11.06 35.96
CA ILE A 3 -16.27 9.97 35.01
C ILE A 3 -15.83 8.69 35.72
N GLY A 4 -16.80 7.83 36.05
CA GLY A 4 -16.51 6.51 36.63
C GLY A 4 -15.78 5.62 35.63
N TRP A 5 -15.18 4.53 36.12
CA TRP A 5 -14.44 3.55 35.30
C TRP A 5 -15.18 3.13 34.02
N LYS A 6 -16.48 2.84 34.12
CA LYS A 6 -17.34 2.52 32.95
C LYS A 6 -17.41 3.66 31.91
N GLY A 7 -17.40 4.91 32.36
CA GLY A 7 -17.39 6.08 31.47
C GLY A 7 -16.06 6.22 30.72
N TRP A 8 -14.93 5.93 31.37
CA TRP A 8 -13.62 5.89 30.71
C TRP A 8 -13.54 4.80 29.63
N PHE A 9 -14.12 3.63 29.88
CA PHE A 9 -14.21 2.57 28.87
C PHE A 9 -15.00 3.01 27.64
N VAL A 10 -16.15 3.67 27.83
CA VAL A 10 -16.96 4.18 26.71
C VAL A 10 -16.19 5.23 25.91
N VAL A 11 -15.50 6.16 26.57
CA VAL A 11 -14.69 7.18 25.89
C VAL A 11 -13.54 6.54 25.10
N ALA A 12 -12.82 5.60 25.69
CA ALA A 12 -11.73 4.89 25.02
C ALA A 12 -12.22 4.08 23.82
N PHE A 13 -13.35 3.39 23.97
CA PHE A 13 -13.97 2.63 22.88
C PHE A 13 -14.41 3.54 21.73
N MET A 14 -15.09 4.66 22.03
CA MET A 14 -15.54 5.61 21.01
C MET A 14 -14.36 6.25 20.28
N ALA A 15 -13.29 6.60 20.99
CA ALA A 15 -12.07 7.13 20.39
C ALA A 15 -11.41 6.11 19.45
N PHE A 16 -11.29 4.85 19.89
CA PHE A 16 -10.74 3.78 19.07
C PHE A 16 -11.61 3.50 17.84
N TRP A 17 -12.93 3.51 18.00
CA TRP A 17 -13.87 3.24 16.90
C TRP A 17 -13.85 4.35 15.84
N VAL A 18 -13.90 5.61 16.27
CA VAL A 18 -13.76 6.77 15.36
C VAL A 18 -12.41 6.73 14.65
N PHE A 19 -11.33 6.43 15.36
CA PHE A 19 -10.00 6.27 14.76
C PHE A 19 -10.00 5.20 13.67
N GLY A 20 -10.54 4.00 13.96
CA GLY A 20 -10.62 2.89 13.01
C GLY A 20 -11.39 3.26 11.73
N MET A 21 -12.56 3.91 11.86
CA MET A 21 -13.32 4.37 10.70
C MET A 21 -12.55 5.41 9.89
N THR A 22 -11.96 6.40 10.56
CA THR A 22 -11.26 7.50 9.88
C THR A 22 -10.07 6.97 9.07
N THR A 23 -9.29 6.05 9.65
CA THR A 23 -8.19 5.38 8.93
C THR A 23 -8.71 4.52 7.79
N GLY A 24 -9.79 3.77 7.99
CA GLY A 24 -10.40 2.94 6.93
C GLY A 24 -10.86 3.78 5.74
N PHE A 25 -11.56 4.90 5.99
CA PHE A 25 -11.97 5.84 4.95
C PHE A 25 -10.78 6.50 4.26
N ALA A 26 -9.76 6.91 5.03
CA ALA A 26 -8.55 7.52 4.48
C ALA A 26 -7.77 6.55 3.58
N ASN A 27 -7.66 5.28 3.96
CA ASN A 27 -7.05 4.24 3.13
C ASN A 27 -7.86 4.03 1.84
N GLY A 28 -9.18 3.92 1.94
CA GLY A 28 -10.05 3.79 0.77
C GLY A 28 -9.94 4.97 -0.19
N ALA A 29 -9.90 6.20 0.35
CA ALA A 29 -9.73 7.41 -0.44
C ALA A 29 -8.34 7.53 -1.07
N CYS A 30 -7.28 7.08 -0.37
CA CYS A 30 -5.94 6.99 -0.93
C CYS A 30 -5.90 6.00 -2.10
N LEU A 31 -6.48 4.80 -1.92
CA LEU A 31 -6.46 3.74 -2.91
C LEU A 31 -7.29 4.06 -4.15
N LYS A 32 -8.44 4.72 -4.00
CA LYS A 32 -9.31 5.08 -5.15
C LYS A 32 -8.89 6.37 -5.86
N GLY A 33 -8.04 7.18 -5.23
CA GLY A 33 -7.81 8.55 -5.65
C GLY A 33 -8.98 9.46 -5.29
N LEU A 34 -8.67 10.69 -4.92
CA LEU A 34 -9.64 11.77 -4.75
C LEU A 34 -9.55 12.73 -5.94
N SER A 35 -10.50 13.67 -6.01
CA SER A 35 -10.63 14.64 -7.10
C SER A 35 -9.36 15.47 -7.38
N THR A 36 -8.45 15.59 -6.41
CA THR A 36 -7.17 16.29 -6.59
C THR A 36 -6.02 15.49 -5.96
N PRO A 37 -4.82 15.50 -6.57
CA PRO A 37 -3.64 14.82 -6.03
C PRO A 37 -3.29 15.23 -4.59
N GLU A 38 -3.49 16.51 -4.25
CA GLU A 38 -3.26 17.00 -2.88
C GLU A 38 -4.18 16.36 -1.84
N LYS A 39 -5.47 16.20 -2.18
CA LYS A 39 -6.43 15.55 -1.29
C LYS A 39 -6.09 14.07 -1.14
N THR A 40 -5.74 13.40 -2.23
CA THR A 40 -5.25 12.01 -2.22
C THR A 40 -4.03 11.87 -1.33
N ALA A 41 -3.02 12.73 -1.50
CA ALA A 41 -1.79 12.70 -0.69
C ALA A 41 -2.05 12.90 0.81
N ARG A 42 -3.02 13.75 1.17
CA ARG A 42 -3.45 13.92 2.57
C ARG A 42 -4.16 12.68 3.11
N ALA A 43 -5.08 12.10 2.33
CA ALA A 43 -5.75 10.86 2.70
C ALA A 43 -4.74 9.72 2.91
N CYS A 44 -3.78 9.57 1.99
CA CYS A 44 -2.69 8.62 2.12
C CYS A 44 -1.83 8.86 3.38
N ALA A 45 -1.53 10.11 3.71
CA ALA A 45 -0.78 10.44 4.92
C ALA A 45 -1.54 10.03 6.20
N ILE A 46 -2.83 10.34 6.28
CA ILE A 46 -3.69 9.93 7.42
C ILE A 46 -3.77 8.40 7.50
N GLY A 47 -3.94 7.74 6.35
CA GLY A 47 -3.96 6.30 6.22
C GLY A 47 -2.70 5.63 6.75
N LEU A 48 -1.52 6.10 6.32
CA LEU A 48 -0.23 5.60 6.79
C LEU A 48 0.01 5.87 8.28
N THR A 49 -0.39 7.03 8.81
CA THR A 49 -0.33 7.30 10.25
C THR A 49 -1.20 6.33 11.02
N GLY A 50 -2.41 6.08 10.52
CA GLY A 50 -3.32 5.11 11.10
C GLY A 50 -2.75 3.69 11.10
N LEU A 51 -2.20 3.26 9.96
CA LEU A 51 -1.54 1.97 9.79
C LEU A 51 -0.37 1.80 10.75
N LYS A 52 0.47 2.83 10.92
CA LYS A 52 1.60 2.81 11.87
C LYS A 52 1.12 2.61 13.31
N ALA A 53 0.04 3.28 13.71
CA ALA A 53 -0.54 3.09 15.04
C ALA A 53 -1.08 1.65 15.22
N VAL A 54 -1.72 1.10 14.18
CA VAL A 54 -2.20 -0.28 14.15
C VAL A 54 -1.06 -1.30 14.29
N TYR A 55 0.08 -1.09 13.63
CA TYR A 55 1.24 -1.95 13.82
C TYR A 55 1.85 -1.83 15.22
N ASN A 56 1.87 -0.63 15.80
CA ASN A 56 2.39 -0.41 17.15
C ASN A 56 1.59 -1.16 18.23
N ILE A 57 0.29 -1.43 17.98
CA ILE A 57 -0.54 -2.25 18.87
C ILE A 57 -0.44 -3.76 18.57
N GLY A 58 0.51 -4.18 17.73
CA GLY A 58 0.82 -5.59 17.46
C GLY A 58 -0.04 -6.27 16.39
N GLN A 59 -0.82 -5.51 15.61
CA GLN A 59 -1.59 -6.08 14.51
C GLN A 59 -0.66 -6.52 13.36
N PRO A 60 -0.92 -7.69 12.75
CA PRO A 60 -0.07 -8.23 11.70
C PRO A 60 -0.19 -7.42 10.40
N TYR A 61 0.88 -7.49 9.61
CA TYR A 61 0.92 -6.93 8.26
C TYR A 61 -0.06 -7.64 7.32
N LYS A 62 -0.79 -6.85 6.54
CA LYS A 62 -1.74 -7.29 5.52
C LYS A 62 -1.13 -7.13 4.14
N ASP A 63 -1.55 -8.00 3.21
CA ASP A 63 -1.02 -7.98 1.85
C ASP A 63 -1.43 -6.68 1.12
N SER A 64 -2.65 -6.17 1.41
CA SER A 64 -3.16 -4.87 0.97
C SER A 64 -2.30 -3.66 1.38
N ASP A 65 -1.38 -3.82 2.33
CA ASP A 65 -0.51 -2.73 2.77
C ASP A 65 0.47 -2.34 1.65
N ALA A 66 0.86 -3.29 0.78
CA ALA A 66 1.69 -3.02 -0.40
C ALA A 66 1.03 -1.98 -1.32
N GLU A 67 -0.26 -2.15 -1.60
CA GLU A 67 -1.04 -1.24 -2.44
C GLU A 67 -1.11 0.16 -1.83
N LEU A 68 -1.28 0.25 -0.51
CA LEU A 68 -1.36 1.52 0.19
C LEU A 68 -0.03 2.27 0.14
N PHE A 69 1.11 1.58 0.31
CA PHE A 69 2.43 2.19 0.17
C PHE A 69 2.69 2.65 -1.27
N THR A 70 2.32 1.85 -2.28
CA THR A 70 2.43 2.24 -3.69
C THR A 70 1.54 3.43 -4.03
N ALA A 71 0.27 3.41 -3.62
CA ALA A 71 -0.67 4.53 -3.82
C ALA A 71 -0.17 5.81 -3.14
N THR A 72 0.43 5.69 -1.96
CA THR A 72 1.03 6.84 -1.27
C THR A 72 2.25 7.37 -2.01
N ALA A 73 3.10 6.49 -2.55
CA ALA A 73 4.25 6.89 -3.36
C ALA A 73 3.81 7.67 -4.61
N ILE A 74 2.79 7.18 -5.32
CA ILE A 74 2.20 7.83 -6.50
C ILE A 74 1.59 9.19 -6.11
N ALA A 75 0.77 9.24 -5.06
CA ALA A 75 0.14 10.49 -4.63
C ALA A 75 1.18 11.54 -4.19
N ARG A 76 2.29 11.11 -3.57
CA ARG A 76 3.42 11.99 -3.21
C ARG A 76 4.17 12.47 -4.45
N ALA A 77 4.37 11.60 -5.43
CA ALA A 77 4.98 11.93 -6.72
C ALA A 77 4.19 13.01 -7.46
N GLN A 78 2.86 12.86 -7.54
CA GLN A 78 1.97 13.79 -8.22
C GLN A 78 1.94 15.19 -7.59
N VAL A 79 2.29 15.32 -6.30
CA VAL A 79 2.38 16.62 -5.61
C VAL A 79 3.82 17.13 -5.45
N GLY A 80 4.78 16.55 -6.18
CA GLY A 80 6.18 17.00 -6.18
C GLY A 80 7.00 16.61 -4.95
N LYS A 81 6.51 15.72 -4.08
CA LYS A 81 7.18 15.27 -2.84
C LYS A 81 8.03 14.02 -3.08
N HIS A 82 9.03 14.17 -3.94
CA HIS A 82 9.84 13.06 -4.45
C HIS A 82 10.71 12.39 -3.38
N GLU A 83 11.08 13.11 -2.32
CA GLU A 83 12.02 12.67 -1.29
C GLU A 83 11.56 11.41 -0.53
N THR A 84 10.26 11.15 -0.48
CA THR A 84 9.68 9.99 0.21
C THR A 84 9.31 8.83 -0.72
N VAL A 85 9.31 9.05 -2.04
CA VAL A 85 8.77 8.09 -3.02
C VAL A 85 9.57 6.80 -3.01
N GLN A 86 10.90 6.88 -3.04
CA GLN A 86 11.75 5.69 -3.04
C GLN A 86 11.53 4.84 -1.78
N ALA A 87 11.52 5.45 -0.60
CA ALA A 87 11.34 4.73 0.67
C ALA A 87 9.96 4.04 0.75
N LEU A 88 8.92 4.70 0.23
CA LEU A 88 7.57 4.13 0.14
C LEU A 88 7.53 2.93 -0.81
N LEU A 89 8.16 3.04 -1.99
CA LEU A 89 8.25 1.93 -2.96
C LEU A 89 9.09 0.76 -2.43
N GLU A 90 10.19 1.04 -1.71
CA GLU A 90 10.99 0.00 -1.04
C GLU A 90 10.15 -0.76 -0.01
N THR A 91 9.34 -0.04 0.78
CA THR A 91 8.42 -0.64 1.75
C THR A 91 7.32 -1.43 1.04
N ALA A 92 6.77 -0.91 -0.06
CA ALA A 92 5.78 -1.63 -0.87
C ALA A 92 6.35 -2.95 -1.40
N LEU A 93 7.58 -2.96 -1.91
CA LEU A 93 8.26 -4.17 -2.34
C LEU A 93 8.44 -5.16 -1.18
N ASP A 94 8.84 -4.69 0.01
CA ASP A 94 8.93 -5.57 1.18
C ASP A 94 7.59 -6.25 1.50
N ARG A 95 6.47 -5.53 1.35
CA ARG A 95 5.13 -6.10 1.52
C ARG A 95 4.76 -7.10 0.44
N VAL A 96 5.07 -6.79 -0.83
CA VAL A 96 4.90 -7.72 -1.95
C VAL A 96 5.69 -9.00 -1.70
N MET A 97 6.94 -8.92 -1.24
CA MET A 97 7.78 -10.08 -0.94
C MET A 97 7.23 -10.94 0.19
N LEU A 98 6.70 -10.32 1.24
CA LEU A 98 6.05 -11.03 2.34
C LEU A 98 4.78 -11.75 1.87
N ALA A 99 3.97 -11.09 1.05
CA ALA A 99 2.78 -11.67 0.47
C ALA A 99 3.13 -12.80 -0.50
N TYR A 100 4.13 -12.63 -1.36
CA TYR A 100 4.64 -13.66 -2.27
C TYR A 100 5.04 -14.93 -1.51
N ARG A 101 5.81 -14.77 -0.43
CA ARG A 101 6.16 -15.89 0.46
C ARG A 101 4.92 -16.52 1.08
N ARG A 102 3.95 -15.73 1.54
CA ARG A 102 2.73 -16.24 2.21
C ARG A 102 1.79 -16.97 1.24
N VAL A 103 1.64 -16.46 0.02
CA VAL A 103 0.75 -16.97 -1.01
C VAL A 103 1.30 -18.25 -1.64
N GLN A 104 2.63 -18.34 -1.85
CA GLN A 104 3.28 -19.61 -2.22
C GLN A 104 2.94 -20.75 -1.24
N TYR A 105 2.82 -20.44 0.05
CA TYR A 105 2.45 -21.42 1.08
C TYR A 105 0.95 -21.77 1.11
N LYS A 106 0.06 -20.93 0.56
CA LYS A 106 -1.40 -21.08 0.64
C LYS A 106 -2.07 -21.46 -0.67
N GLY A 107 -1.35 -21.45 -1.80
CA GLY A 107 -1.91 -21.75 -3.12
C GLY A 107 -2.90 -20.70 -3.64
N LEU A 108 -2.86 -19.47 -3.11
CA LEU A 108 -3.74 -18.35 -3.51
C LEU A 108 -3.14 -17.55 -4.69
N MET A 109 -2.51 -18.25 -5.61
CA MET A 109 -1.91 -17.65 -6.80
C MET A 109 -2.99 -17.46 -7.86
N VAL A 110 -2.93 -16.33 -8.57
CA VAL A 110 -3.72 -16.10 -9.78
C VAL A 110 -2.93 -16.66 -10.94
N ASP A 111 -3.59 -17.43 -11.81
CA ASP A 111 -2.99 -17.87 -13.07
C ASP A 111 -3.09 -16.72 -14.08
N VAL A 112 -1.93 -16.19 -14.46
CA VAL A 112 -1.79 -15.20 -15.51
C VAL A 112 -0.91 -15.79 -16.60
N LYS A 113 -1.50 -16.15 -17.75
CA LYS A 113 -0.80 -16.78 -18.89
C LYS A 113 -0.02 -18.06 -18.52
N GLY A 114 -0.46 -18.82 -17.52
CA GLY A 114 0.22 -20.03 -17.03
C GLY A 114 1.25 -19.77 -15.92
N GLU A 115 1.46 -18.52 -15.51
CA GLU A 115 2.32 -18.14 -14.39
C GLU A 115 1.49 -17.87 -13.14
N GLN A 116 1.94 -18.37 -11.99
CA GLN A 116 1.27 -18.22 -10.71
C GLN A 116 1.77 -16.97 -9.97
N VAL A 117 0.92 -15.94 -9.93
CA VAL A 117 1.30 -14.62 -9.42
C VAL A 117 0.39 -14.23 -8.26
N PRO A 118 0.92 -13.69 -7.15
CA PRO A 118 0.08 -13.14 -6.10
C PRO A 118 -0.70 -11.93 -6.60
N GLU A 119 -2.00 -11.88 -6.31
CA GLU A 119 -2.90 -10.76 -6.68
C GLU A 119 -2.35 -9.38 -6.30
N VAL A 120 -1.66 -9.29 -5.15
CA VAL A 120 -1.05 -8.04 -4.69
C VAL A 120 0.02 -7.50 -5.65
N VAL A 121 0.74 -8.37 -6.37
CA VAL A 121 1.74 -7.96 -7.37
C VAL A 121 1.02 -7.28 -8.52
N LEU A 122 -0.05 -7.90 -9.02
CA LEU A 122 -0.88 -7.37 -10.10
C LEU A 122 -1.49 -6.02 -9.71
N ASN A 123 -2.05 -5.91 -8.50
CA ASN A 123 -2.63 -4.65 -8.02
C ASN A 123 -1.59 -3.53 -7.90
N VAL A 124 -0.36 -3.86 -7.49
CA VAL A 124 0.75 -2.89 -7.45
C VAL A 124 1.16 -2.46 -8.86
N LEU A 125 1.31 -3.39 -9.80
CA LEU A 125 1.67 -3.08 -11.18
C LEU A 125 0.58 -2.26 -11.88
N GLN A 126 -0.69 -2.64 -11.76
CA GLN A 126 -1.84 -1.88 -12.29
C GLN A 126 -1.81 -0.43 -11.82
N ARG A 127 -1.48 -0.20 -10.55
CA ARG A 127 -1.36 1.15 -10.01
C ARG A 127 -0.16 1.90 -10.56
N LEU A 128 0.97 1.24 -10.75
CA LEU A 128 2.19 1.89 -11.28
C LEU A 128 2.03 2.29 -12.74
N TYR A 129 1.27 1.52 -13.52
CA TYR A 129 1.04 1.74 -14.95
C TYR A 129 -0.23 2.55 -15.28
N ALA A 130 -0.92 3.09 -14.27
CA ALA A 130 -2.06 3.98 -14.51
C ALA A 130 -1.65 5.29 -15.24
N GLU A 131 -2.56 5.86 -16.04
CA GLU A 131 -2.29 6.99 -16.93
C GLU A 131 -1.77 8.25 -16.23
N ASP A 132 -2.16 8.47 -14.97
CA ASP A 132 -1.83 9.67 -14.19
C ASP A 132 -0.56 9.53 -13.34
N VAL A 133 0.19 8.43 -13.50
CA VAL A 133 1.40 8.15 -12.73
C VAL A 133 2.62 8.74 -13.42
N PRO A 134 3.42 9.57 -12.73
CA PRO A 134 4.66 10.08 -13.30
C PRO A 134 5.63 8.94 -13.68
N PRO A 135 6.18 8.90 -14.91
CA PRO A 135 6.99 7.77 -15.40
C PRO A 135 8.17 7.40 -14.49
N TYR A 136 8.80 8.39 -13.86
CA TYR A 136 9.93 8.17 -12.96
C TYR A 136 9.58 7.26 -11.76
N VAL A 137 8.30 7.17 -11.36
CA VAL A 137 7.84 6.29 -10.29
C VAL A 137 8.00 4.82 -10.72
N GLN A 138 7.63 4.50 -11.97
CA GLN A 138 7.84 3.18 -12.56
C GLN A 138 9.34 2.87 -12.68
N ASP A 139 10.14 3.82 -13.17
CA ASP A 139 11.60 3.66 -13.25
C ASP A 139 12.23 3.41 -11.88
N THR A 140 11.74 4.12 -10.85
CA THR A 140 12.22 3.95 -9.48
C THR A 140 11.84 2.58 -8.94
N TRP A 141 10.61 2.12 -9.18
CA TRP A 141 10.18 0.77 -8.81
C TRP A 141 11.09 -0.29 -9.42
N TRP A 142 11.30 -0.27 -10.74
CA TRP A 142 12.13 -1.25 -11.43
C TRP A 142 13.57 -1.24 -10.96
N ARG A 143 14.14 -0.05 -10.74
CA ARG A 143 15.49 0.08 -10.17
C ARG A 143 15.60 -0.57 -8.78
N ILE A 144 14.57 -0.45 -7.95
CA ILE A 144 14.54 -1.09 -6.63
C ILE A 144 14.44 -2.61 -6.78
N VAL A 145 13.52 -3.10 -7.64
CA VAL A 145 13.30 -4.53 -7.87
C VAL A 145 14.55 -5.20 -8.41
N GLU A 146 15.15 -4.66 -9.47
CA GLU A 146 16.38 -5.20 -10.07
C GLU A 146 17.56 -5.23 -9.09
N ARG A 147 17.72 -4.17 -8.29
CA ARG A 147 18.80 -4.09 -7.31
C ARG A 147 18.63 -5.09 -6.17
N ARG A 148 17.40 -5.32 -5.70
CA ARG A 148 17.14 -6.13 -4.49
C ARG A 148 16.77 -7.58 -4.79
N LYS A 149 16.12 -7.82 -5.92
CA LYS A 149 15.49 -9.09 -6.31
C LYS A 149 15.55 -9.28 -7.84
N PRO A 150 16.75 -9.38 -8.44
CA PRO A 150 16.87 -9.58 -9.88
C PRO A 150 16.16 -10.85 -10.36
N GLU A 151 16.07 -11.88 -9.51
CA GLU A 151 15.36 -13.13 -9.82
C GLU A 151 13.84 -12.94 -9.99
N LEU A 152 13.25 -11.95 -9.31
CA LEU A 152 11.82 -11.61 -9.44
C LEU A 152 11.58 -10.49 -10.44
N ALA A 153 12.62 -9.76 -10.85
CA ALA A 153 12.49 -8.72 -11.85
C ALA A 153 11.99 -9.27 -13.19
N ALA A 154 12.47 -10.46 -13.59
CA ALA A 154 12.02 -11.12 -14.81
C ALA A 154 10.53 -11.52 -14.73
N LEU A 155 10.11 -12.11 -13.60
CA LEU A 155 8.72 -12.51 -13.35
C LEU A 155 7.78 -11.30 -13.29
N PHE A 156 8.15 -10.24 -12.57
CA PHE A 156 7.30 -9.06 -12.50
C PHE A 156 7.24 -8.32 -13.84
N ARG A 157 8.28 -8.40 -14.68
CA ARG A 157 8.26 -7.79 -16.02
C ARG A 157 7.31 -8.54 -16.97
N SER A 158 7.29 -9.87 -16.96
CA SER A 158 6.28 -10.63 -17.72
C SER A 158 4.87 -10.25 -17.26
N ASP A 159 4.66 -10.07 -15.96
CA ASP A 159 3.37 -9.63 -15.41
C ASP A 159 3.00 -8.19 -15.81
N ALA A 160 3.97 -7.29 -15.86
CA ALA A 160 3.74 -5.89 -16.23
C ALA A 160 3.27 -5.75 -17.69
N GLU A 161 3.76 -6.59 -18.60
CA GLU A 161 3.30 -6.65 -20.00
C GLU A 161 1.85 -7.13 -20.15
N VAL A 162 1.29 -7.79 -19.13
CA VAL A 162 -0.13 -8.20 -19.13
C VAL A 162 -1.05 -7.05 -18.72
N VAL A 163 -0.52 -6.08 -17.98
CA VAL A 163 -1.27 -4.98 -17.39
C VAL A 163 -1.28 -3.73 -18.27
N GLN A 164 -0.34 -3.64 -19.23
CA GLN A 164 -0.30 -2.62 -20.28
C GLN A 164 -1.34 -2.88 -21.38
#